data_AF-A0A0E3Z513-F1
#
_entry.id   AF-A0A0E3Z513-F1
#
_cell.length_a   1.000
_cell.length_b   1.000
_cell.length_c   1.000
_cell.angle_alpha   90.00
_cell.angle_beta   90.00
_cell.angle_gamma   90.00
#
_symmetry.space_group_name_H-M   'P 1'
#
loop_
_entity.id
_entity.type
_entity.pdbx_description
1 polymer ?
#
loop_
_entity_poly.entity_id
_entity_poly.type
_entity_poly.pdbx_seq_one_letter_code
_entity_poly.pdbx_strand_id
1 'polypeptide(L)' 'MHQASELVPWCRQETEARYVGRGEKIYQWSASYHDRGSTLYVDGRLRVEGRDVKVECRIARGARERYGAINIRDPKG' A
#
# COMPACT_ATOMS: atom_id res chain seq x y z
N MET A 1 -3.39 -2.83 20.57
CA MET A 1 -4.05 -1.71 19.85
C MET A 1 -3.43 -1.66 18.47
N HIS A 2 -4.21 -1.76 17.39
CA HIS A 2 -3.66 -1.69 16.04
C HIS A 2 -3.32 -0.24 15.67
N GLN A 3 -2.06 0.00 15.31
CA GLN A 3 -1.54 1.29 14.85
C GLN A 3 -1.42 1.30 13.32
N ALA A 4 -1.57 2.45 12.65
CA ALA A 4 -1.46 2.50 11.18
C ALA A 4 -0.06 2.09 10.67
N SER A 5 0.97 2.19 11.50
CA SER A 5 2.31 1.66 11.20
C SER A 5 2.28 0.14 10.94
N GLU A 6 1.41 -0.60 11.61
CA GLU A 6 1.24 -2.06 11.43
C GLU A 6 0.63 -2.40 10.06
N LEU A 7 -0.03 -1.44 9.39
CA LEU A 7 -0.61 -1.65 8.06
C LEU A 7 0.42 -1.52 6.93
N VAL A 8 1.58 -0.90 7.19
CA VAL A 8 2.60 -0.64 6.18
C VAL A 8 3.12 -1.93 5.52
N PRO A 9 3.46 -3.00 6.27
CA PRO A 9 3.94 -4.26 5.68
C PRO A 9 2.89 -4.92 4.78
N TRP A 10 1.62 -4.96 5.20
CA TRP A 10 0.53 -5.51 4.40
C TRP A 10 0.32 -4.72 3.11
N CYS A 11 0.24 -3.40 3.20
CA CYS A 11 0.05 -2.52 2.05
C CYS A 11 1.17 -2.69 1.02
N ARG A 12 2.41 -2.81 1.50
CA ARG A 12 3.58 -3.10 0.67
C ARG A 12 3.45 -4.45 -0.03
N GLN A 13 3.16 -5.51 0.72
CA GLN A 13 3.09 -6.88 0.20
C GLN A 13 2.06 -7.02 -0.91
N GLU A 14 0.85 -6.51 -0.70
CA GLU A 14 -0.23 -6.56 -1.68
C GLU A 14 0.11 -5.77 -2.95
N THR A 15 0.75 -4.61 -2.79
CA THR A 15 1.21 -3.80 -3.93
C THR A 15 2.29 -4.54 -4.72
N GLU A 16 3.33 -5.04 -4.04
CA GLU A 16 4.43 -5.77 -4.69
C GLU A 16 3.91 -7.02 -5.41
N ALA A 17 3.00 -7.78 -4.80
CA ALA A 17 2.41 -8.98 -5.41
C ALA A 17 1.74 -8.68 -6.76
N ARG A 18 1.08 -7.52 -6.90
CA ARG A 18 0.44 -7.11 -8.16
C ARG A 18 1.44 -6.90 -9.31
N TYR A 19 2.65 -6.42 -9.01
CA TYR A 19 3.69 -6.17 -10.01
C TYR A 19 4.55 -7.39 -10.28
N VAL A 20 4.86 -8.17 -9.23
CA VAL A 20 5.53 -9.47 -9.36
C VAL A 20 4.71 -10.40 -10.24
N GLY A 21 3.38 -10.45 -10.05
CA GLY A 21 2.47 -11.25 -10.91
C GLY A 21 2.43 -10.80 -12.38
N ARG A 22 2.93 -9.60 -12.70
CA ARG A 22 3.07 -9.06 -14.06
C ARG A 22 4.49 -9.21 -14.63
N GLY A 23 5.43 -9.74 -13.85
CA GLY A 23 6.83 -9.85 -14.24
C GLY A 23 7.59 -8.51 -14.26
N GLU A 24 7.05 -7.47 -13.60
CA GLU A 24 7.68 -6.15 -13.56
C GLU A 24 8.65 -6.03 -12.39
N LYS A 25 9.82 -5.43 -12.62
CA LYS A 25 10.84 -5.20 -11.59
C LYS A 25 10.42 -4.07 -10.65
N ILE A 26 10.40 -4.41 -9.37
CA ILE A 26 10.22 -3.50 -8.25
C ILE A 26 11.58 -3.09 -7.68
N TYR A 27 11.72 -1.84 -7.24
CA TYR A 27 13.00 -1.30 -6.78
C TYR A 27 12.96 -0.78 -5.36
N GLN A 28 12.07 0.18 -5.10
CA GLN A 28 12.03 0.94 -3.85
C GLN A 28 10.59 1.13 -3.40
N TRP A 29 10.37 0.92 -2.11
CA TRP A 29 9.12 1.22 -1.43
C TRP A 29 9.37 2.31 -0.38
N SER A 30 8.54 3.34 -0.37
CA SER A 30 8.44 4.30 0.73
C SER A 30 6.99 4.47 1.13
N ALA A 31 6.74 4.75 2.40
CA ALA A 31 5.39 4.95 2.90
C ALA A 31 5.35 5.91 4.08
N SER A 32 4.24 6.63 4.18
CA SER A 32 3.79 7.32 5.39
C SER A 32 2.48 6.71 5.85
N TYR A 33 2.23 6.73 7.14
CA TYR A 33 0.98 6.24 7.71
C TYR A 33 0.34 7.32 8.57
N HIS A 34 -0.98 7.34 8.59
CA HIS A 34 -1.75 8.28 9.38
C HIS A 34 -3.11 7.70 9.77
N ASP A 35 -3.70 8.27 10.82
CA ASP A 35 -5.00 7.87 11.32
C ASP A 35 -6.02 8.98 11.02
N ARG A 36 -7.21 8.61 10.55
CA ARG A 36 -8.34 9.54 10.44
C ARG A 36 -9.59 8.89 11.02
N GLY A 37 -9.95 9.33 12.24
CA GLY A 37 -11.04 8.74 13.00
C GLY A 37 -10.83 7.26 13.28
N SER A 38 -11.77 6.42 12.86
CA SER A 38 -11.72 4.97 13.00
C SER A 38 -11.04 4.27 11.82
N THR A 39 -10.37 5.00 10.91
CA THR A 39 -9.70 4.41 9.74
C THR A 39 -8.19 4.70 9.78
N LEU A 40 -7.40 3.66 9.52
CA LEU A 40 -5.95 3.71 9.36
C LEU A 40 -5.63 3.84 7.87
N TYR A 41 -4.66 4.69 7.54
CA TYR A 41 -4.24 4.98 6.18
C TYR A 41 -2.73 4.76 6.02
N VAL A 42 -2.34 4.27 4.85
CA VAL A 42 -0.96 4.21 4.39
C VAL A 42 -0.89 4.81 2.99
N ASP A 43 -0.10 5.86 2.85
CA ASP A 43 0.26 6.45 1.56
C ASP A 43 1.64 5.93 1.17
N GLY A 44 1.66 5.10 0.14
CA GLY A 44 2.86 4.46 -0.39
C GLY A 44 3.32 5.03 -1.73
N ARG A 45 4.61 4.87 -2.00
CA ARG A 45 5.19 5.03 -3.34
C ARG A 45 6.06 3.82 -3.64
N LEU A 46 5.77 3.15 -4.76
CA LEU A 46 6.55 2.03 -5.26
C LEU A 46 7.21 2.42 -6.59
N ARG A 47 8.53 2.24 -6.70
CA ARG A 47 9.25 2.38 -7.96
C ARG A 47 9.21 1.06 -8.72
N VAL A 48 8.60 1.07 -9.90
CA VAL A 48 8.42 -0.10 -10.79
C VAL A 48 8.93 0.25 -12.17
N GLU A 49 9.86 -0.52 -12.75
CA GLU A 49 10.40 -0.29 -14.11
C GLU A 49 10.71 1.21 -14.40
N GLY A 50 11.36 1.89 -13.45
CA GLY A 50 11.74 3.30 -13.59
C GLY A 50 10.64 4.33 -13.26
N ARG A 51 9.37 3.96 -13.09
CA ARG A 51 8.24 4.87 -12.80
C ARG A 51 7.74 4.80 -11.35
N ASP A 52 7.23 5.92 -10.86
CA ASP A 52 6.64 6.04 -9.53
C ASP A 52 5.14 5.70 -9.55
N VAL A 53 4.78 4.65 -8.83
CA VAL A 53 3.41 4.22 -8.59
C VAL A 53 2.96 4.77 -7.23
N LYS A 54 1.84 5.48 -7.19
CA LYS A 54 1.24 5.94 -5.92
C LYS A 54 0.27 4.89 -5.40
N VAL A 55 0.33 4.62 -4.12
CA VAL A 55 -0.50 3.63 -3.43
C VAL A 55 -1.18 4.29 -2.26
N GLU A 56 -2.47 4.01 -2.09
CA GLU A 56 -3.23 4.37 -0.90
C GLU A 56 -3.89 3.10 -0.37
N CYS A 57 -3.53 2.70 0.85
CA CYS A 57 -4.16 1.60 1.54
C CYS A 57 -4.95 2.14 2.73
N ARG A 58 -6.13 1.59 2.97
CA ARG A 58 -6.97 1.98 4.12
C ARG A 58 -7.67 0.79 4.74
N ILE A 59 -7.82 0.84 6.05
CA ILE A 59 -8.56 -0.18 6.81
C ILE A 59 -9.25 0.43 8.03
N ALA A 60 -10.42 -0.09 8.39
CA ALA A 60 -11.04 0.26 9.66
C ALA A 60 -10.19 -0.26 10.84
N ARG A 61 -10.03 0.55 11.89
CA ARG A 61 -9.29 0.19 13.10
C ARG A 61 -9.91 -1.06 13.74
N GLY A 62 -9.07 -2.07 13.98
CA GLY A 62 -9.52 -3.34 14.54
C GLY A 62 -10.10 -4.33 13.53
N ALA A 63 -10.25 -3.93 12.26
CA ALA A 63 -10.60 -4.87 11.20
C ALA A 63 -9.37 -5.69 10.78
N ARG A 64 -9.62 -6.87 10.22
CA ARG A 64 -8.59 -7.74 9.65
C ARG A 64 -8.14 -7.23 8.29
N GLU A 65 -6.86 -7.34 7.97
CA GLU A 65 -6.21 -6.90 6.72
C GLU A 65 -6.98 -7.25 5.45
N ARG A 66 -7.59 -8.44 5.38
CA ARG A 66 -8.44 -8.90 4.26
C ARG A 66 -9.64 -8.01 3.94
N TYR A 67 -10.06 -7.13 4.85
CA TYR A 67 -11.14 -6.15 4.65
C TYR A 67 -10.60 -4.75 4.30
N GLY A 68 -9.29 -4.60 4.19
CA GLY A 68 -8.65 -3.37 3.74
C GLY A 68 -8.92 -3.12 2.26
N ALA A 69 -8.83 -1.86 1.86
CA ALA A 69 -8.90 -1.44 0.48
C ALA A 69 -7.55 -0.88 0.03
N ILE A 70 -7.17 -1.18 -1.22
CA ILE A 70 -5.93 -0.72 -1.84
C ILE A 70 -6.28 -0.02 -3.14
N ASN A 71 -5.81 1.21 -3.28
CA ASN A 71 -5.93 2.00 -4.49
C ASN A 71 -4.53 2.27 -5.05
N ILE A 72 -4.32 1.94 -6.32
CA ILE A 72 -3.02 2.07 -6.99
C ILE A 72 -3.21 2.96 -8.20
N ARG A 73 -2.47 4.08 -8.23
CA ARG A 73 -2.37 4.98 -9.37
C ARG A 73 -1.02 4.76 -10.03
N ASP A 74 -1.05 3.97 -11.09
CA ASP A 74 0.11 3.67 -11.93
C ASP A 74 0.07 4.54 -13.19
N PRO A 75 1.12 5.31 -13.53
CA PRO A 75 1.17 6.10 -14.76
C PRO A 75 1.13 5.28 -16.06
N LYS A 76 1.44 3.97 -16.00
CA LYS A 76 1.31 3.04 -17.14
C LYS A 76 -0.15 2.57 -17.33
N GLY A 77 -1.02 2.84 -16.36
CA GLY A 77 -2.42 2.41 -16.31
C GLY A 77 -3.40 3.48 -16.77
#